data_AF-A0A9Q2WCD8-F1
#
_entry.id   AF-A0A9Q2WCD8-F1
#
_cell.length_a   1.000
_cell.length_b   1.000
_cell.length_c   1.000
_cell.angle_alpha   90.00
_cell.angle_beta   90.00
_cell.angle_gamma   90.00
#
_symmetry.space_group_name_H-M   'P 1'
#
loop_
_entity.id
_entity.type
_entity.pdbx_description
1 polymer ?
#
loop_
_entity_poly.entity_id
_entity_poly.type
_entity_poly.pdbx_seq_one_letter_code
_entity_poly.pdbx_strand_id
1 'polypeptide(L)'
;MIAEFESRILALIDDMVEHASDDELFASGYLRGHLTLAVAALEAGDDHSADAVHAEVTRSLEKAILAGELSPRDQSLVLGMWDNLFQQAKR
;
A
#
# COMPACT_ATOMS: atom_id res chain seq x y z
N MET A 1 -15.47 -1.27 7.39
CA MET A 1 -15.43 0.08 6.77
C MET A 1 -14.07 0.33 6.14
N ILE A 2 -13.94 1.20 5.13
CA ILE A 2 -12.66 1.48 4.44
C ILE A 2 -11.56 1.91 5.43
N ALA A 3 -11.88 2.78 6.40
CA ALA A 3 -10.97 3.21 7.44
C ALA A 3 -10.48 2.07 8.36
N GLU A 4 -11.32 1.05 8.62
CA GLU A 4 -10.87 -0.13 9.39
C GLU A 4 -9.90 -0.97 8.57
N PHE A 5 -10.13 -1.09 7.26
CA PHE A 5 -9.24 -1.82 6.37
C PHE A 5 -7.89 -1.11 6.21
N GLU A 6 -7.90 0.22 6.06
CA GLU A 6 -6.70 1.06 6.11
C GLU A 6 -5.94 0.85 7.42
N SER A 7 -6.62 0.99 8.57
CA SER A 7 -6.00 0.85 9.88
C SER A 7 -5.34 -0.52 10.08
N ARG A 8 -5.93 -1.59 9.54
CA ARG A 8 -5.32 -2.93 9.57
C ARG A 8 -4.04 -3.01 8.76
N ILE A 9 -3.99 -2.43 7.57
CA ILE A 9 -2.77 -2.39 6.76
C ILE A 9 -1.71 -1.52 7.43
N LEU A 10 -2.09 -0.36 7.99
CA LEU A 10 -1.17 0.51 8.71
C LEU A 10 -0.56 -0.20 9.93
N ALA A 11 -1.36 -0.97 10.68
CA ALA A 11 -0.86 -1.77 11.79
C ALA A 11 0.15 -2.85 11.32
N LEU A 12 -0.12 -3.54 10.22
CA LEU A 12 0.84 -4.50 9.64
C LEU A 12 2.15 -3.82 9.19
N ILE A 13 2.06 -2.60 8.66
CA ILE A 13 3.25 -1.79 8.33
C ILE A 13 4.02 -1.43 9.59
N ASP A 14 3.33 -0.95 10.64
CA ASP A 14 3.94 -0.55 11.91
C ASP A 14 4.63 -1.72 12.61
N ASP A 15 4.01 -2.90 12.63
CA ASP A 15 4.57 -4.12 13.23
C ASP A 15 5.88 -4.58 12.55
N MET A 16 6.06 -4.24 11.27
CA MET A 16 7.27 -4.60 10.51
C MET A 16 8.46 -3.67 10.81
N VAL A 17 8.22 -2.43 11.26
CA VAL A 17 9.25 -1.37 11.39
C VAL A 17 10.40 -1.77 12.31
N GLU A 18 10.13 -2.50 13.39
CA GLU A 18 11.16 -2.87 14.39
C GLU A 18 12.21 -3.86 13.84
N HIS A 19 11.89 -4.60 12.78
CA HIS A 19 12.73 -5.69 12.26
C HIS A 19 13.05 -5.55 10.77
N ALA A 20 12.51 -4.53 10.11
CA ALA A 20 12.71 -4.26 8.70
C ALA A 20 14.15 -3.86 8.37
N SER A 21 14.64 -4.35 7.23
CA SER A 21 15.81 -3.80 6.56
C SER A 21 15.54 -2.39 6.03
N ASP A 22 16.60 -1.66 5.67
CA ASP A 22 16.49 -0.30 5.08
C ASP A 22 15.58 -0.28 3.84
N ASP A 23 15.67 -1.31 2.99
CA ASP A 23 14.84 -1.40 1.78
C ASP A 23 13.37 -1.66 2.13
N GLU A 24 13.10 -2.46 3.17
CA GLU A 24 11.73 -2.73 3.66
C GLU A 24 11.15 -1.50 4.35
N LEU A 25 11.95 -0.72 5.09
CA LEU A 25 11.54 0.57 5.65
C LEU A 25 11.19 1.57 4.56
N PHE A 26 11.99 1.63 3.48
CA PHE A 26 11.68 2.43 2.32
C PHE A 26 10.34 2.00 1.69
N ALA A 27 10.19 0.71 1.39
CA ALA A 27 8.99 0.19 0.73
C ALA A 27 7.74 0.40 1.59
N SER A 28 7.84 0.23 2.90
CA SER A 28 6.71 0.40 3.83
C SER A 28 6.28 1.86 3.96
N GLY A 29 7.25 2.79 4.03
CA GLY A 29 6.97 4.23 4.00
C GLY A 29 6.34 4.68 2.68
N TYR A 30 6.83 4.15 1.56
CA TYR A 30 6.27 4.41 0.24
C TYR A 30 4.82 3.92 0.14
N LEU A 31 4.56 2.67 0.53
CA LEU A 31 3.22 2.09 0.52
C LEU A 31 2.24 2.80 1.45
N ARG A 32 2.69 3.25 2.63
CA ARG A 32 1.86 4.06 3.53
C ARG A 32 1.33 5.31 2.82
N GLY A 33 2.20 6.02 2.09
CA GLY A 33 1.80 7.21 1.32
C GLY A 33 0.74 6.90 0.26
N HIS A 34 0.95 5.84 -0.51
CA HIS A 34 0.01 5.39 -1.54
C HIS A 34 -1.34 4.94 -0.96
N LEU A 35 -1.32 4.21 0.16
CA LEU A 35 -2.53 3.77 0.85
C LEU A 35 -3.37 4.96 1.33
N THR A 36 -2.76 5.92 2.02
CA THR A 36 -3.49 7.09 2.54
C THR A 36 -4.12 7.91 1.42
N LEU A 37 -3.42 8.12 0.31
CA LEU A 37 -3.97 8.82 -0.85
C LEU A 37 -5.11 8.03 -1.52
N ALA A 38 -4.96 6.72 -1.65
CA ALA A 38 -5.99 5.86 -2.22
C ALA A 38 -7.26 5.84 -1.38
N VAL A 39 -7.13 5.73 -0.04
CA VAL A 39 -8.27 5.76 0.88
C VAL A 39 -8.98 7.10 0.81
N ALA A 40 -8.24 8.22 0.87
CA ALA A 40 -8.82 9.56 0.74
C ALA A 40 -9.54 9.77 -0.60
N ALA A 41 -9.03 9.18 -1.69
CA ALA A 41 -9.71 9.24 -2.99
C ALA A 41 -11.02 8.44 -3.01
N LEU A 42 -11.03 7.27 -2.36
CA LEU A 42 -12.20 6.40 -2.28
C LEU A 42 -13.27 6.93 -1.32
N GLU A 43 -12.91 7.67 -0.26
CA GLU A 43 -13.87 8.29 0.67
C GLU A 43 -14.87 9.23 -0.01
N ALA A 44 -14.49 9.83 -1.14
CA ALA A 44 -15.37 10.69 -1.93
C ALA A 44 -16.28 9.91 -2.91
N GLY A 45 -16.05 8.61 -3.08
CA GLY A 45 -16.80 7.73 -3.96
C GLY A 45 -17.82 6.86 -3.23
N ASP A 46 -18.43 5.93 -3.97
CA ASP A 46 -19.44 5.02 -3.43
C ASP A 46 -18.89 3.61 -3.10
N ASP A 47 -17.73 3.24 -3.66
CA ASP A 47 -17.11 1.93 -3.46
C ASP A 47 -16.00 2.00 -2.41
N HIS A 48 -16.33 1.49 -1.23
CA HIS A 48 -15.46 1.43 -0.06
C HIS A 48 -14.99 -0.01 0.24
N SER A 49 -15.02 -0.89 -0.77
CA SER A 49 -14.59 -2.28 -0.62
C SER A 49 -13.07 -2.40 -0.51
N ALA A 50 -12.60 -3.50 0.08
CA ALA A 50 -11.17 -3.84 0.10
C ALA A 50 -10.60 -3.96 -1.32
N ASP A 51 -11.38 -4.50 -2.26
CA ASP A 51 -10.95 -4.65 -3.65
C ASP A 51 -10.84 -3.28 -4.36
N ALA A 52 -11.66 -2.29 -3.99
CA ALA A 52 -11.49 -0.91 -4.45
C ALA A 52 -10.19 -0.27 -3.93
N VAL A 53 -9.87 -0.46 -2.63
CA VAL A 53 -8.57 -0.04 -2.06
C VAL A 53 -7.41 -0.70 -2.81
N HIS A 54 -7.53 -2.00 -3.09
CA HIS A 54 -6.53 -2.73 -3.87
C HIS A 54 -6.30 -2.11 -5.25
N ALA A 55 -7.38 -1.88 -5.99
CA ALA A 55 -7.32 -1.32 -7.33
C ALA A 55 -6.70 0.09 -7.32
N GLU A 56 -7.11 0.94 -6.38
CA GLU A 56 -6.64 2.32 -6.32
C GLU A 56 -5.17 2.44 -5.91
N VAL A 57 -4.73 1.68 -4.90
CA VAL A 57 -3.31 1.61 -4.52
C VAL A 57 -2.47 1.07 -5.68
N THR A 58 -2.89 -0.04 -6.29
CA THR A 58 -2.17 -0.65 -7.43
C THR A 58 -2.03 0.33 -8.59
N ARG A 59 -3.11 1.02 -8.96
CA ARG A 59 -3.11 2.05 -10.00
C ARG A 59 -2.15 3.20 -9.68
N SER A 60 -2.14 3.64 -8.42
CA SER A 60 -1.26 4.72 -7.99
C SER A 60 0.23 4.32 -8.03
N LEU A 61 0.54 3.07 -7.65
CA LEU A 61 1.89 2.49 -7.76
C LEU A 61 2.32 2.38 -9.22
N GLU A 62 1.49 1.80 -10.09
CA GLU A 62 1.78 1.68 -11.52
C GLU A 62 2.09 3.04 -12.15
N LYS A 63 1.32 4.08 -11.81
CA LYS A 63 1.55 5.44 -12.30
C LYS A 63 2.92 5.98 -11.86
N ALA A 64 3.29 5.79 -10.61
CA ALA A 64 4.57 6.24 -10.08
C ALA A 64 5.77 5.46 -10.68
N ILE A 65 5.59 4.15 -10.89
CA ILE A 65 6.55 3.30 -11.59
C ILE A 65 6.77 3.78 -13.03
N LEU A 66 5.69 4.07 -13.76
CA LEU A 66 5.76 4.60 -15.12
C LEU A 66 6.40 6.00 -15.17
N ALA A 67 6.27 6.79 -14.09
CA ALA A 67 6.94 8.07 -13.95
C ALA A 67 8.44 7.94 -13.62
N GLY A 68 8.94 6.73 -13.37
CA GLY A 68 10.35 6.46 -13.08
C GLY A 68 10.75 6.73 -11.63
N GLU A 69 9.80 6.75 -10.69
CA GLU A 69 10.10 7.03 -9.26
C GLU A 69 10.89 5.91 -8.57
N LEU A 70 10.80 4.67 -9.07
CA LEU A 70 11.38 3.48 -8.44
C LEU A 70 12.37 2.77 -9.36
N SER A 71 13.47 2.27 -8.79
CA SER A 71 14.37 1.35 -9.48
C SER A 71 13.69 -0.01 -9.73
N PRO A 72 14.13 -0.84 -10.69
CA PRO A 72 13.53 -2.16 -10.93
C PRO A 72 13.51 -3.08 -9.70
N ARG A 73 14.50 -2.94 -8.82
CA ARG A 73 14.58 -3.66 -7.54
C ARG A 73 13.47 -3.19 -6.60
N ASP A 74 13.32 -1.88 -6.44
CA ASP A 74 12.33 -1.30 -5.52
C ASP A 74 10.91 -1.52 -6.02
N GLN A 75 10.68 -1.52 -7.33
CA GLN A 75 9.41 -1.91 -7.94
C GLN A 75 8.99 -3.31 -7.50
N SER A 76 9.91 -4.28 -7.60
CA SER A 76 9.64 -5.67 -7.21
C SER A 76 9.34 -5.80 -5.71
N LEU A 77 10.08 -5.06 -4.88
CA LEU A 77 9.91 -5.07 -3.43
C LEU A 77 8.57 -4.45 -3.01
N VAL A 78 8.25 -3.25 -3.51
CA VAL A 78 7.03 -2.51 -3.19
C VAL A 78 5.78 -3.29 -3.64
N LEU A 79 5.78 -3.83 -4.85
CA LEU A 79 4.63 -4.60 -5.36
C LEU A 79 4.43 -5.91 -4.60
N GLY A 80 5.52 -6.64 -4.29
CA GLY A 80 5.44 -7.87 -3.51
C GLY A 80 4.97 -7.63 -2.07
N MET A 81 5.48 -6.58 -1.43
CA MET A 81 5.05 -6.16 -0.10
C MET A 81 3.59 -5.73 -0.09
N TRP A 82 3.13 -5.00 -1.12
CA TRP A 82 1.73 -4.61 -1.24
C TRP A 82 0.78 -5.79 -1.28
N ASP A 83 1.03 -6.76 -2.17
CA ASP A 83 0.19 -7.96 -2.27
C ASP A 83 0.16 -8.70 -0.92
N ASN A 84 1.32 -8.85 -0.28
CA ASN A 84 1.41 -9.50 1.02
C ASN A 84 0.57 -8.79 2.11
N LEU A 85 0.72 -7.47 2.25
CA LEU A 85 -0.04 -6.67 3.21
C LEU A 85 -1.55 -6.76 2.95
N PHE A 86 -1.96 -6.68 1.69
CA PHE A 86 -3.36 -6.77 1.30
C PHE A 86 -3.96 -8.14 1.63
N GLN A 87 -3.26 -9.24 1.31
CA GLN A 87 -3.72 -10.59 1.65
C GLN A 87 -3.83 -10.80 3.16
N GLN A 88 -2.88 -10.29 3.95
CA GLN A 88 -2.93 -10.36 5.40
C GLN A 88 -4.11 -9.56 5.97
N ALA A 89 -4.37 -8.36 5.44
CA ALA A 89 -5.50 -7.53 5.85
C ALA A 89 -6.87 -8.07 5.39
N LYS A 90 -6.94 -9.04 4.47
CA LYS A 90 -8.21 -9.71 4.11
C LYS A 90 -8.59 -10.87 5.03
N ARG A 91 -7.65 -11.43 5.79
CA ARG A 91 -7.87 -12.59 6.68
C ARG A 91 -8.70 -12.21 7.90
#